data_AF-A0A1V6GDJ1-F1
#
_entry.id   AF-A0A1V6GDJ1-F1
#
_cell.length_a   1.000
_cell.length_b   1.000
_cell.length_c   1.000
_cell.angle_alpha   90.00
_cell.angle_beta   90.00
_cell.angle_gamma   90.00
#
_symmetry.space_group_name_H-M   'P 1'
#
loop_
_entity.id
_entity.type
_entity.pdbx_description
1 polymer ?
#
loop_
_entity_poly.entity_id
_entity_poly.type
_entity_poly.pdbx_seq_one_letter_code
_entity_poly.pdbx_strand_id
1 'polypeptide(L)'
;MIAIIRKYAPQAEIVVHQTWAYRDDHPVGGTKGFVSTDDMYRKVRTAYDAFCQAKGVRLIPSGDAMEAARRDPAWGKFVPDPAFDPRTAVYPALPTEKRSLHSGYTWRKDPKSGAFRLGEDKFHANTQGIYLLGCVWFEFFYDTSVVGNVFVPKGVSAEDAAVLQRVAHRVVGEKQRPALLP
;
A
#
# COMPACT_ATOMS: atom_id res chain seq x y z
N MET A 1 23.88 -2.00 -2.34
CA MET A 1 23.31 -1.04 -1.37
C MET A 1 23.83 -1.25 0.06
N ILE A 2 23.53 -2.35 0.76
CA ILE A 2 23.96 -2.58 2.18
C ILE A 2 25.45 -2.31 2.42
N ALA A 3 26.33 -2.85 1.57
CA ALA A 3 27.78 -2.63 1.71
C ALA A 3 28.18 -1.15 1.62
N ILE A 4 27.48 -0.37 0.79
CA ILE A 4 27.71 1.08 0.65
C ILE A 4 27.26 1.81 1.93
N ILE A 5 26.08 1.47 2.46
CA ILE A 5 25.59 2.05 3.72
C ILE A 5 26.57 1.75 4.85
N ARG A 6 27.01 0.49 5.00
CA ARG A 6 28.00 0.11 6.03
C ARG A 6 29.35 0.82 5.86
N LYS A 7 29.75 1.14 4.63
CA LYS A 7 30.99 1.88 4.36
C LYS A 7 30.90 3.35 4.81
N TYR A 8 29.79 4.02 4.54
CA TYR A 8 29.69 5.48 4.73
C TYR A 8 28.90 5.91 5.97
N ALA A 9 28.08 5.02 6.55
CA ALA A 9 27.29 5.26 7.75
C ALA A 9 27.19 3.97 8.60
N PRO A 10 28.32 3.47 9.14
CA PRO A 10 28.34 2.23 9.92
C PRO A 10 27.48 2.28 11.18
N GLN A 11 27.18 3.48 11.69
CA GLN A 11 26.30 3.70 12.84
C GLN A 11 24.80 3.58 12.52
N ALA A 12 24.41 3.60 11.25
CA ALA A 12 23.00 3.56 10.86
C ALA A 12 22.43 2.14 11.01
N GLU A 13 21.24 2.04 11.60
CA GLU A 13 20.43 0.82 11.50
C GLU A 13 19.94 0.66 10.06
N ILE A 14 20.11 -0.54 9.50
CA ILE A 14 19.52 -0.90 8.22
C ILE A 14 18.23 -1.65 8.49
N VAL A 15 17.12 -1.08 8.06
CA VAL A 15 15.80 -1.70 8.05
C VAL A 15 15.29 -1.80 6.61
N VAL A 16 14.42 -2.77 6.36
CA VAL A 16 13.88 -3.03 5.02
C VAL A 16 12.39 -2.75 5.04
N HIS A 17 11.93 -1.95 4.09
CA HIS A 17 10.51 -1.68 3.90
C HIS A 17 9.89 -2.74 2.99
N GLN A 18 8.98 -3.55 3.52
CA GLN A 18 8.19 -4.49 2.73
C GLN A 18 7.21 -3.70 1.87
N THR A 19 7.34 -3.77 0.54
CA THR A 19 6.33 -3.19 -0.37
C THR A 19 5.06 -4.04 -0.42
N TRP A 20 4.03 -3.59 -1.14
CA TRP A 20 2.71 -4.22 -1.20
C TRP A 20 2.37 -4.78 -2.59
N ALA A 21 1.33 -5.63 -2.63
CA ALA A 21 0.75 -6.11 -3.88
C ALA A 21 -0.07 -5.02 -4.57
N TYR A 22 -0.23 -5.17 -5.89
CA TYR A 22 -1.05 -4.26 -6.69
C TYR A 22 -2.55 -4.50 -6.45
N ARG A 23 -3.39 -3.53 -6.84
CA ARG A 23 -4.85 -3.62 -6.69
C ARG A 23 -5.44 -4.84 -7.40
N ASP A 24 -6.56 -5.35 -6.89
CA ASP A 24 -7.22 -6.59 -7.36
C ASP A 24 -7.54 -6.59 -8.88
N ASP A 25 -7.72 -5.41 -9.49
CA ASP A 25 -8.04 -5.22 -10.91
C ASP A 25 -6.82 -4.76 -11.75
N HIS A 26 -5.61 -4.87 -11.21
CA HIS A 26 -4.39 -4.59 -11.96
C HIS A 26 -4.12 -5.73 -12.96
N PRO A 27 -3.77 -5.45 -14.23
CA PRO A 27 -3.47 -6.50 -15.21
C PRO A 27 -2.33 -7.43 -14.75
N VAL A 28 -2.60 -8.73 -14.76
CA VAL A 28 -1.70 -9.83 -14.36
C VAL A 28 -1.01 -10.48 -15.56
N GLY A 29 -0.04 -11.36 -15.31
CA GLY A 29 0.63 -12.16 -16.35
C GLY A 29 1.71 -11.42 -17.15
N GLY A 30 2.15 -12.05 -18.25
CA GLY A 30 3.25 -11.57 -19.09
C GLY A 30 4.57 -11.53 -18.31
N THR A 31 5.35 -10.46 -18.51
CA THR A 31 6.67 -10.26 -17.88
C THR A 31 6.61 -9.94 -16.38
N LYS A 32 5.41 -9.76 -15.80
CA LYS A 32 5.24 -9.37 -14.39
C LYS A 32 5.39 -10.52 -13.39
N GLY A 33 5.22 -11.77 -13.82
CA GLY A 33 5.51 -12.95 -13.01
C GLY A 33 4.56 -13.24 -11.82
N PHE A 34 3.35 -12.66 -11.82
CA PHE A 34 2.27 -12.96 -10.88
C PHE A 34 0.91 -13.11 -11.60
N VAL A 35 0.01 -13.90 -11.00
CA VAL A 35 -1.31 -14.25 -11.58
C VAL A 35 -2.50 -13.66 -10.83
N SER A 36 -2.30 -13.12 -9.63
CA SER A 36 -3.32 -12.45 -8.81
C SER A 36 -2.66 -11.52 -7.79
N THR A 37 -3.46 -10.67 -7.14
CA THR A 37 -2.99 -9.86 -6.00
C THR A 37 -2.52 -10.72 -4.84
N ASP A 38 -3.22 -11.83 -4.53
CA ASP A 38 -2.80 -12.78 -3.49
C ASP A 38 -1.46 -13.46 -3.83
N ASP A 39 -1.27 -13.86 -5.09
CA ASP A 39 -0.02 -14.45 -5.57
C ASP A 39 1.14 -13.44 -5.51
N MET A 40 0.88 -12.19 -5.89
CA MET A 40 1.84 -11.10 -5.77
C MET A 40 2.21 -10.85 -4.31
N TYR A 41 1.22 -10.75 -3.41
CA TYR A 41 1.45 -10.55 -1.97
C TYR A 41 2.31 -11.69 -1.40
N ARG A 42 1.98 -12.94 -1.74
CA ARG A 42 2.75 -14.11 -1.32
C ARG A 42 4.20 -14.03 -1.79
N LYS A 43 4.44 -13.75 -3.08
CA LYS A 43 5.79 -13.63 -3.64
C LYS A 43 6.58 -12.50 -2.99
N VAL A 44 5.96 -11.33 -2.83
CA VAL A 44 6.54 -10.17 -2.14
C VAL A 44 6.93 -10.55 -0.73
N ARG A 45 5.99 -11.08 0.07
CA ARG A 45 6.25 -11.48 1.45
C ARG A 45 7.37 -12.50 1.58
N THR A 46 7.35 -13.56 0.77
CA THR A 46 8.40 -14.58 0.77
C THR A 46 9.77 -13.98 0.43
N ALA A 47 9.86 -13.10 -0.56
CA ALA A 47 11.12 -12.49 -0.96
C ALA A 47 11.71 -11.59 0.14
N TYR A 48 10.88 -10.74 0.75
CA TYR A 48 11.31 -9.84 1.83
C TYR A 48 11.67 -10.59 3.11
N ASP A 49 10.89 -11.60 3.50
CA ASP A 49 11.18 -12.43 4.68
C ASP A 49 12.53 -13.16 4.50
N ALA A 50 12.75 -13.80 3.35
CA ALA A 50 14.01 -14.48 3.04
C ALA A 50 15.20 -13.51 3.01
N PHE A 51 15.04 -12.33 2.42
CA PHE A 51 16.09 -11.31 2.40
C PHE A 51 16.44 -10.82 3.80
N CYS A 52 15.44 -10.50 4.63
CA CYS A 52 15.66 -9.99 5.98
C CYS A 52 16.30 -11.06 6.88
N GLN A 53 15.85 -12.32 6.78
CA GLN A 53 16.46 -13.45 7.47
C GLN A 53 17.93 -13.63 7.05
N ALA A 54 18.21 -13.62 5.75
CA ALA A 54 19.57 -13.81 5.23
C ALA A 54 20.54 -12.66 5.58
N LYS A 55 20.02 -11.45 5.86
CA LYS A 55 20.82 -10.27 6.18
C LYS A 55 20.81 -9.88 7.66
N GLY A 56 19.95 -10.49 8.47
CA GLY A 56 19.79 -10.15 9.88
C GLY A 56 19.32 -8.71 10.10
N VAL A 57 18.40 -8.23 9.27
CA VAL A 57 17.85 -6.85 9.33
C VAL A 57 16.37 -6.88 9.66
N ARG A 58 15.86 -5.82 10.31
CA ARG A 58 14.44 -5.73 10.65
C ARG A 58 13.61 -5.38 9.41
N LEU A 59 12.36 -5.85 9.39
CA LEU A 59 11.38 -5.61 8.33
C LEU A 59 10.29 -4.67 8.84
N ILE A 60 10.01 -3.59 8.10
CA ILE A 60 8.81 -2.77 8.27
C ILE A 60 7.68 -3.45 7.49
N PRO A 61 6.62 -3.95 8.14
CA PRO A 61 5.61 -4.83 7.54
C PRO A 61 4.52 -4.04 6.77
N SER A 62 4.93 -3.10 5.92
CA SER A 62 4.02 -2.24 5.16
C SER A 62 3.16 -3.01 4.14
N GLY A 63 3.73 -4.02 3.49
CA GLY A 63 2.99 -4.94 2.62
C GLY A 63 1.91 -5.73 3.37
N ASP A 64 2.24 -6.24 4.56
CA ASP A 64 1.31 -6.95 5.42
C ASP A 64 0.17 -6.03 5.91
N ALA A 65 0.44 -4.75 6.18
CA ALA A 65 -0.60 -3.80 6.55
C ALA A 65 -1.56 -3.48 5.40
N MET A 66 -1.05 -3.23 4.19
CA MET A 66 -1.88 -3.02 3.01
C MET A 66 -2.77 -4.24 2.74
N GLU A 67 -2.22 -5.44 2.91
CA GLU A 67 -2.97 -6.68 2.74
C GLU A 67 -4.00 -6.91 3.86
N ALA A 68 -3.63 -6.63 5.11
CA ALA A 68 -4.53 -6.70 6.25
C ALA A 68 -5.74 -5.76 6.05
N ALA A 69 -5.51 -4.52 5.61
CA ALA A 69 -6.59 -3.58 5.31
C ALA A 69 -7.46 -4.03 4.14
N ARG A 70 -6.85 -4.56 3.05
CA ARG A 70 -7.60 -5.10 1.89
C ARG A 70 -8.59 -6.19 2.30
N ARG A 71 -8.25 -6.99 3.31
CA ARG A 71 -9.06 -8.10 3.82
C ARG A 71 -9.88 -7.77 5.07
N ASP A 72 -9.72 -6.57 5.64
CA ASP A 72 -10.39 -6.20 6.88
C ASP A 72 -11.87 -5.89 6.60
N PRO A 73 -12.82 -6.55 7.29
CA PRO A 73 -14.24 -6.33 7.07
C PRO A 73 -14.69 -4.91 7.45
N ALA A 74 -14.02 -4.25 8.40
CA ALA A 74 -14.33 -2.88 8.78
C ALA A 74 -13.81 -1.86 7.75
N TRP A 75 -12.76 -2.19 7.00
CA TRP A 75 -12.35 -1.41 5.84
C TRP A 75 -13.29 -1.64 4.66
N GLY A 76 -13.57 -2.90 4.37
CA GLY A 76 -14.41 -3.33 3.26
C GLY A 76 -13.62 -3.60 1.98
N LYS A 77 -14.25 -4.36 1.08
CA LYS A 77 -13.63 -4.79 -0.18
C LYS A 77 -13.61 -3.64 -1.19
N PHE A 78 -12.51 -3.51 -1.93
CA PHE A 78 -12.46 -2.66 -3.11
C PHE A 78 -13.47 -3.13 -4.16
N VAL A 79 -14.24 -2.19 -4.71
CA VAL A 79 -15.20 -2.44 -5.77
C VAL A 79 -14.92 -1.44 -6.90
N PRO A 80 -14.52 -1.90 -8.10
CA PRO A 80 -14.45 -1.04 -9.28
C PRO A 80 -15.80 -0.42 -9.59
N ASP A 81 -15.81 0.79 -10.17
CA ASP A 81 -17.03 1.40 -10.67
C ASP A 81 -17.47 0.71 -11.98
N PRO A 82 -18.59 -0.05 -11.99
CA PRO A 82 -19.02 -0.78 -13.18
C PRO A 82 -19.51 0.14 -14.30
N ALA A 83 -19.82 1.40 -14.00
CA ALA A 83 -20.31 2.37 -14.99
C ALA A 83 -19.17 3.15 -15.66
N PHE A 84 -17.92 3.00 -15.20
CA PHE A 84 -16.78 3.74 -15.74
C PHE A 84 -16.00 2.91 -16.77
N ASP A 85 -16.01 3.35 -18.02
CA ASP A 85 -15.14 2.83 -19.07
C ASP A 85 -13.96 3.78 -19.33
N PRO A 86 -12.72 3.42 -18.95
CA PRO A 86 -11.55 4.28 -19.13
C PRO A 86 -11.22 4.56 -20.60
N ARG A 87 -11.73 3.76 -21.55
CA ARG A 87 -11.48 3.95 -22.99
C ARG A 87 -12.33 5.07 -23.59
N THR A 88 -13.47 5.36 -22.98
CA THR A 88 -14.45 6.35 -23.45
C THR A 88 -14.63 7.52 -22.47
N ALA A 89 -13.92 7.52 -21.35
CA ALA A 89 -13.97 8.56 -20.34
C ALA A 89 -13.62 9.95 -20.90
N VAL A 90 -14.35 10.97 -20.46
CA VAL A 90 -14.16 12.37 -20.83
C VAL A 90 -13.91 13.20 -19.58
N TYR A 91 -12.91 14.09 -19.63
CA TYR A 91 -12.62 15.01 -18.53
C TYR A 91 -13.86 15.86 -18.18
N PRO A 92 -14.20 16.05 -16.88
CA PRO A 92 -13.45 15.66 -15.68
C PRO A 92 -13.90 14.35 -15.02
N ALA A 93 -14.69 13.50 -15.70
CA ALA A 93 -15.27 12.31 -15.10
C ALA A 93 -14.20 11.31 -14.61
N LEU A 94 -14.37 10.81 -13.40
CA LEU A 94 -13.55 9.77 -12.75
C LEU A 94 -14.48 8.74 -12.12
N PRO A 95 -14.03 7.49 -11.93
CA PRO A 95 -14.89 6.46 -11.35
C PRO A 95 -15.18 6.76 -9.87
N THR A 96 -16.35 6.35 -9.41
CA THR A 96 -16.73 6.41 -8.00
C THR A 96 -16.29 5.14 -7.28
N GLU A 97 -14.97 4.94 -7.20
CA GLU A 97 -14.38 3.80 -6.51
C GLU A 97 -14.43 3.97 -4.99
N LYS A 98 -14.71 2.89 -4.25
CA LYS A 98 -14.65 2.87 -2.78
C LYS A 98 -13.64 1.84 -2.29
N ARG A 99 -13.07 2.10 -1.12
CA ARG A 99 -12.16 1.21 -0.37
C ARG A 99 -10.85 0.85 -1.09
N SER A 100 -10.48 1.58 -2.13
CA SER A 100 -9.14 1.46 -2.71
C SER A 100 -8.10 2.08 -1.79
N LEU A 101 -6.97 1.39 -1.60
CA LEU A 101 -5.78 1.94 -0.96
C LEU A 101 -4.78 2.48 -2.00
N HIS A 102 -5.09 2.35 -3.30
CA HIS A 102 -4.25 2.76 -4.42
C HIS A 102 -4.86 3.96 -5.16
N SER A 103 -4.04 4.66 -5.94
CA SER A 103 -4.42 5.92 -6.61
C SER A 103 -5.56 5.79 -7.62
N GLY A 104 -5.64 4.67 -8.37
CA GLY A 104 -6.68 4.46 -9.38
C GLY A 104 -6.49 5.38 -10.58
N TYR A 105 -7.53 6.14 -10.96
CA TYR A 105 -7.52 6.97 -12.16
C TYR A 105 -7.31 8.45 -11.84
N THR A 106 -6.49 9.13 -12.64
CA THR A 106 -6.28 10.58 -12.52
C THR A 106 -6.16 11.25 -13.89
N TRP A 107 -6.69 12.45 -14.02
CA TRP A 107 -6.48 13.28 -15.21
C TRP A 107 -5.19 14.09 -15.08
N ARG A 108 -4.35 14.06 -16.11
CA ARG A 108 -3.16 14.90 -16.22
C ARG A 108 -3.29 15.83 -17.42
N LYS A 109 -3.03 17.11 -17.20
CA LYS A 109 -2.95 18.09 -18.28
C LYS A 109 -1.62 17.93 -19.01
N ASP A 110 -1.67 17.68 -20.30
CA ASP A 110 -0.50 17.71 -21.17
C ASP A 110 0.03 19.15 -21.23
N PRO A 111 1.29 19.41 -20.83
CA PRO A 111 1.80 20.77 -20.75
C PRO A 111 2.03 21.41 -22.13
N LYS A 112 2.10 20.61 -23.21
CA LYS A 112 2.33 21.11 -24.57
C LYS A 112 1.02 21.39 -25.28
N SER A 113 0.08 20.44 -25.26
CA SER A 113 -1.19 20.58 -25.98
C SER A 113 -2.31 21.19 -25.14
N GLY A 114 -2.16 21.21 -23.81
CA GLY A 114 -3.23 21.60 -22.88
C GLY A 114 -4.36 20.56 -22.73
N ALA A 115 -4.32 19.47 -23.50
CA ALA A 115 -5.33 18.41 -23.45
C ALA A 115 -5.20 17.58 -22.16
N PHE A 116 -6.32 17.08 -21.64
CA PHE A 116 -6.32 16.17 -20.50
C PHE A 116 -6.19 14.72 -20.99
N ARG A 117 -5.29 13.96 -20.34
CA ARG A 117 -5.11 12.52 -20.56
C ARG A 117 -5.41 11.75 -19.28
N LEU A 118 -6.16 10.67 -19.40
CA LEU A 118 -6.44 9.78 -18.29
C LEU A 118 -5.22 8.89 -18.03
N GLY A 119 -4.72 8.91 -16.80
CA GLY A 119 -3.73 7.98 -16.29
C GLY A 119 -4.36 6.96 -15.36
N GLU A 120 -3.73 5.78 -15.26
CA GLU A 120 -4.11 4.69 -14.38
C GLU A 120 -2.91 4.31 -13.49
N ASP A 121 -3.12 4.23 -12.19
CA ASP A 121 -2.12 3.92 -11.18
C ASP A 121 -2.71 3.01 -10.10
N LYS A 122 -2.64 1.71 -10.39
CA LYS A 122 -3.19 0.64 -9.55
C LYS A 122 -2.15 0.04 -8.60
N PHE A 123 -1.03 0.74 -8.35
CA PHE A 123 0.09 0.22 -7.57
C PHE A 123 0.69 1.21 -6.58
N HIS A 124 0.68 2.53 -6.84
CA HIS A 124 1.02 3.49 -5.78
C HIS A 124 -0.14 3.65 -4.80
N ALA A 125 0.21 3.86 -3.53
CA ALA A 125 -0.76 4.14 -2.48
C ALA A 125 -1.41 5.52 -2.69
N ASN A 126 -2.72 5.60 -2.47
CA ASN A 126 -3.44 6.88 -2.39
C ASN A 126 -3.34 7.48 -0.98
N THR A 127 -4.06 8.56 -0.69
CA THR A 127 -4.05 9.20 0.65
C THR A 127 -4.39 8.24 1.80
N GLN A 128 -5.35 7.33 1.62
CA GLN A 128 -5.72 6.33 2.63
C GLN A 128 -4.60 5.29 2.83
N GLY A 129 -4.02 4.79 1.73
CA GLY A 129 -2.87 3.88 1.78
C GLY A 129 -1.62 4.55 2.39
N ILE A 130 -1.32 5.79 2.02
CA ILE A 130 -0.21 6.57 2.59
C ILE A 130 -0.41 6.76 4.09
N TYR A 131 -1.64 7.07 4.54
CA TYR A 131 -1.93 7.18 5.96
C TYR A 131 -1.66 5.87 6.71
N LEU A 132 -2.19 4.75 6.21
CA LEU A 132 -1.93 3.42 6.78
C LEU A 132 -0.43 3.11 6.87
N LEU A 133 0.33 3.40 5.81
CA LEU A 133 1.77 3.19 5.78
C LEU A 133 2.49 4.10 6.79
N GLY A 134 2.06 5.35 6.92
CA GLY A 134 2.54 6.28 7.94
C GLY A 134 2.32 5.73 9.36
N CYS A 135 1.15 5.16 9.63
CA CYS A 135 0.85 4.51 10.90
C CYS A 135 1.77 3.32 11.20
N VAL A 136 2.04 2.48 10.20
CA VAL A 136 2.98 1.35 10.32
C VAL A 136 4.39 1.82 10.64
N TRP A 137 4.87 2.83 9.93
CA TRP A 137 6.20 3.40 10.16
C TRP A 137 6.30 4.03 11.56
N PHE A 138 5.28 4.80 11.95
CA PHE A 138 5.22 5.40 13.29
C PHE A 138 5.36 4.33 14.38
N GLU A 139 4.52 3.30 14.36
CA GLU A 139 4.54 2.28 15.40
C GLU A 139 5.83 1.45 15.38
N PHE A 140 6.38 1.16 14.20
CA PHE A 140 7.63 0.41 14.07
C PHE A 140 8.85 1.13 14.65
N PHE A 141 8.93 2.45 14.50
CA PHE A 141 10.08 3.24 14.98
C PHE A 141 9.92 3.73 16.42
N TYR A 142 8.69 4.05 16.84
CA TYR A 142 8.43 4.63 18.16
C TYR A 142 7.94 3.61 19.19
N ASP A 143 7.67 2.36 18.79
CA ASP A 143 7.15 1.31 19.65
C ASP A 143 5.92 1.78 20.47
N THR A 144 5.09 2.60 19.82
CA THR A 144 3.96 3.29 20.42
C THR A 144 2.74 3.00 19.56
N SER A 145 1.66 2.52 20.19
CA SER A 145 0.41 2.27 19.49
C SER A 145 -0.06 3.52 18.76
N VAL A 146 -0.35 3.37 17.47
CA VAL A 146 -0.92 4.46 16.65
C VAL A 146 -2.43 4.64 16.87
N VAL A 147 -3.08 3.70 17.57
CA VAL A 147 -4.52 3.77 17.88
C VAL A 147 -4.80 4.95 18.80
N GLY A 148 -5.73 5.82 18.39
CA GLY A 148 -6.06 7.04 19.11
C GLY A 148 -5.18 8.23 18.72
N ASN A 149 -4.29 8.09 17.74
CA ASN A 149 -3.58 9.22 17.18
C ASN A 149 -4.58 10.22 16.55
N VAL A 150 -4.50 11.49 16.98
CA VAL A 150 -5.44 12.55 16.58
C VAL A 150 -5.16 13.16 15.21
N PHE A 151 -4.03 12.83 14.59
CA PHE A 151 -3.71 13.31 13.25
C PHE A 151 -4.51 12.53 12.21
N VAL A 152 -5.30 13.28 11.42
CA VAL A 152 -6.05 12.79 10.27
C VAL A 152 -5.71 13.68 9.07
N PRO A 153 -5.11 13.14 7.99
CA PRO A 153 -4.74 13.93 6.83
C PRO A 153 -5.99 14.35 6.04
N LYS A 154 -5.89 15.45 5.29
CA LYS A 154 -6.94 15.90 4.37
C LYS A 154 -7.31 14.77 3.40
N GLY A 155 -8.59 14.45 3.32
CA GLY A 155 -9.12 13.41 2.43
C GLY A 155 -9.24 12.02 3.05
N VAL A 156 -8.98 11.87 4.35
CA VAL A 156 -9.30 10.68 5.14
C VAL A 156 -10.32 11.08 6.22
N SER A 157 -11.38 10.29 6.39
CA SER A 157 -12.36 10.51 7.47
C SER A 157 -11.80 10.05 8.82
N ALA A 158 -12.36 10.54 9.93
CA ALA A 158 -11.94 10.10 11.26
C ALA A 158 -12.25 8.61 11.48
N GLU A 159 -13.37 8.14 10.92
CA GLU A 159 -13.79 6.75 10.96
C GLU A 159 -12.83 5.84 10.19
N ASP A 160 -12.47 6.22 8.96
CA ASP A 160 -11.52 5.46 8.14
C ASP A 160 -10.12 5.49 8.78
N ALA A 161 -9.69 6.63 9.32
CA ALA A 161 -8.43 6.74 10.05
C ALA A 161 -8.38 5.77 11.23
N ALA A 162 -9.45 5.70 12.04
CA ALA A 162 -9.52 4.78 13.17
C ALA A 162 -9.44 3.30 12.75
N VAL A 163 -10.04 2.92 11.60
CA VAL A 163 -9.89 1.56 11.04
C VAL A 163 -8.43 1.30 10.65
N LEU A 164 -7.81 2.21 9.89
CA LEU A 164 -6.44 2.04 9.41
C LEU A 164 -5.41 2.02 10.56
N GLN A 165 -5.63 2.81 11.63
CA GLN A 165 -4.82 2.74 12.84
C GLN A 165 -4.89 1.36 13.49
N ARG A 166 -6.09 0.79 13.65
CA ARG A 166 -6.25 -0.57 14.22
C ARG A 166 -5.59 -1.63 13.35
N VAL A 167 -5.67 -1.49 12.02
CA VAL A 167 -4.98 -2.42 11.11
C VAL A 167 -3.46 -2.32 11.28
N ALA A 168 -2.91 -1.11 11.31
CA ALA A 168 -1.47 -0.91 11.54
C ALA A 168 -1.02 -1.50 12.88
N HIS A 169 -1.76 -1.22 13.96
CA HIS A 169 -1.46 -1.73 15.30
C HIS A 169 -1.52 -3.25 15.39
N ARG A 170 -2.54 -3.87 14.78
CA ARG A 170 -2.64 -5.33 14.67
C ARG A 170 -1.41 -5.94 14.00
N VAL A 171 -0.94 -5.33 12.91
CA VAL A 171 0.21 -5.85 12.14
C VAL A 171 1.53 -5.61 12.85
N VAL A 172 1.74 -4.44 13.46
CA VAL A 172 3.02 -4.05 14.06
C VAL A 172 3.09 -4.44 15.53
N GLY A 173 2.24 -3.86 16.38
CA GLY A 173 2.23 -4.08 17.83
C GLY A 173 1.81 -5.47 18.23
N GLU A 174 0.72 -6.00 17.66
CA GLU A 174 0.24 -7.36 17.96
C GLU A 174 0.94 -8.44 17.11
N LYS A 175 1.75 -8.03 16.12
CA LYS A 175 2.51 -8.91 15.22
C LYS A 175 1.64 -9.92 14.46
N GLN A 176 0.37 -9.58 14.22
CA GLN A 176 -0.57 -10.43 13.49
C GLN A 176 -0.49 -10.14 11.99
N ARG A 177 0.24 -11.00 11.27
CA ARG A 177 0.40 -10.91 9.81
C ARG A 177 -0.75 -11.65 9.11
N PRO A 178 -1.26 -11.18 7.95
CA PRO A 178 -2.28 -11.89 7.18
C PRO A 178 -1.88 -13.34 6.85
N ALA A 179 -2.83 -14.26 6.69
CA ALA A 179 -2.50 -15.59 6.18
C ALA A 179 -2.05 -15.51 4.70
N LEU A 180 -1.07 -16.33 4.31
CA LEU A 180 -0.76 -16.52 2.89
C LEU A 180 -1.83 -17.43 2.29
N LEU A 181 -2.63 -16.88 1.37
CA LEU A 181 -3.59 -17.68 0.60
C LEU A 181 -2.87 -18.41 -0.54
N PRO A 182 -3.37 -19.58 -0.97
CA PRO A 182 -2.82 -20.32 -2.10
C PRO A 182 -2.90 -19.53 -3.41
#